data_AF-A0A7K2WBI5-F1
#
_entry.id   AF-A0A7K2WBI5-F1
#
_cell.length_a   1.000
_cell.length_b   1.000
_cell.length_c   1.000
_cell.angle_alpha   90.00
_cell.angle_beta   90.00
_cell.angle_gamma   90.00
#
_symmetry.space_group_name_H-M   'P 1'
#
loop_
_entity.id
_entity.type
_entity.pdbx_description
1 polymer ?
#
loop_
_entity_poly.entity_id
_entity_poly.type
_entity_poly.pdbx_seq_one_letter_code
_entity_poly.pdbx_strand_id
1 'polypeptide(L)'
;MNEQRRQVLQMLSEGKITADEAERLIDALDREKPEPTPGAAPRPKGRPKYLRVMVDGVDGSGDDGGASRVDIRIPLQLLRAGVRLTSLLPPQALTKVNNELNRSGVPIDLTELKPQHLEDLIDQLDEVTVDVDDPDAKVQVFCE
;
A
#
# COMPACT_ATOMS: atom_id res chain seq x y z
N MET A 1 -9.01 3.01 14.96
CA MET A 1 -8.94 2.16 16.17
C MET A 1 -10.35 1.70 16.52
N ASN A 2 -10.56 0.40 16.73
CA ASN A 2 -11.86 -0.15 17.10
C ASN A 2 -12.09 0.04 18.61
N GLU A 3 -13.22 0.60 19.01
CA GLU A 3 -13.56 0.90 20.41
C GLU A 3 -13.55 -0.35 21.30
N GLN A 4 -13.94 -1.49 20.72
CA GLN A 4 -13.94 -2.80 21.36
C GLN A 4 -12.52 -3.28 21.72
N ARG A 5 -11.53 -3.03 20.83
CA ARG A 5 -10.12 -3.38 21.07
C ARG A 5 -9.54 -2.56 22.24
N ARG A 6 -9.97 -1.31 22.40
CA ARG A 6 -9.56 -0.46 23.53
C ARG A 6 -10.08 -1.00 24.86
N GLN A 7 -11.31 -1.52 24.87
CA GLN A 7 -11.93 -2.10 26.05
C GLN A 7 -11.22 -3.38 26.51
N VAL A 8 -10.79 -4.25 25.58
CA VAL A 8 -10.00 -5.45 25.92
C VAL A 8 -8.65 -5.08 26.54
N LEU A 9 -7.94 -4.11 25.97
CA LEU A 9 -6.66 -3.64 26.53
C LEU A 9 -6.81 -2.98 27.90
N GLN A 10 -7.94 -2.29 28.13
CA GLN A 10 -8.27 -1.73 29.44
C GLN A 10 -8.52 -2.85 30.46
N MET A 11 -9.23 -3.91 30.11
CA MET A 11 -9.45 -5.06 31.00
C MET A 11 -8.16 -5.80 31.34
N LEU A 12 -7.21 -5.90 30.39
CA LEU A 12 -5.88 -6.46 30.64
C LEU A 12 -5.08 -5.57 31.60
N SER A 13 -5.10 -4.25 31.40
CA SER A 13 -4.46 -3.27 32.30
C SER A 13 -5.03 -3.32 33.72
N GLU A 14 -6.34 -3.51 33.84
CA GLU A 14 -7.03 -3.67 35.13
C GLU A 14 -6.86 -5.07 35.74
N GLY A 15 -6.17 -6.00 35.06
CA GLY A 15 -5.95 -7.37 35.53
C GLY A 15 -7.20 -8.24 35.59
N LYS A 16 -8.28 -7.84 34.89
CA LYS A 16 -9.55 -8.59 34.85
C LYS A 16 -9.48 -9.82 33.94
N ILE A 17 -8.51 -9.84 33.03
CA ILE A 17 -8.22 -10.94 32.12
C ILE A 17 -6.71 -11.16 32.06
N THR A 18 -6.30 -12.36 31.69
CA THR A 18 -4.91 -12.72 31.42
C THR A 18 -4.46 -12.26 30.02
N ALA A 19 -3.15 -12.25 29.78
CA ALA A 19 -2.59 -11.94 28.46
C ALA A 19 -3.13 -12.89 27.37
N ASP A 20 -3.21 -14.19 27.67
CA ASP A 20 -3.72 -15.21 26.74
C ASP A 20 -5.21 -15.00 26.42
N GLU A 21 -6.01 -14.57 27.39
CA GLU A 21 -7.43 -14.26 27.18
C GLU A 21 -7.60 -12.98 26.37
N ALA A 22 -6.77 -11.96 26.61
CA ALA A 22 -6.77 -10.73 25.82
C ALA A 22 -6.42 -11.00 24.35
N GLU A 23 -5.42 -11.85 24.09
CA GLU A 23 -5.03 -12.29 22.74
C GLU A 23 -6.21 -12.97 22.04
N ARG A 24 -6.85 -13.95 22.69
CA ARG A 24 -8.02 -14.65 22.12
C ARG A 24 -9.20 -13.73 21.84
N LEU A 25 -9.45 -12.74 22.70
CA LEU A 25 -10.53 -11.77 22.51
C LEU A 25 -10.22 -10.82 21.35
N ILE A 26 -8.98 -10.37 21.22
CA ILE A 26 -8.55 -9.52 20.11
C ILE A 26 -8.65 -10.29 18.79
N ASP A 27 -8.20 -11.55 18.76
CA ASP A 27 -8.33 -12.42 17.60
C ASP A 27 -9.79 -12.65 17.20
N ALA A 28 -10.68 -12.89 18.17
CA ALA A 28 -12.10 -13.05 17.92
C ALA A 28 -12.74 -11.77 17.33
N LEU A 29 -12.35 -10.60 17.83
CA LEU A 29 -12.83 -9.31 17.30
C LEU A 29 -12.30 -9.04 15.88
N ASP A 30 -11.07 -9.46 15.57
CA ASP A 30 -10.52 -9.35 14.22
C ASP A 30 -11.20 -10.34 13.25
N ARG A 31 -11.73 -11.48 13.74
CA ARG A 31 -12.56 -12.44 12.97
C ARG A 31 -14.03 -12.04 12.80
N GLU A 32 -14.60 -11.26 13.73
CA GLU A 32 -15.94 -10.67 13.58
C GLU A 32 -15.96 -9.52 12.57
N LYS A 33 -14.79 -8.94 12.25
CA LYS A 33 -14.60 -8.19 11.03
C LYS A 33 -14.88 -9.16 9.88
N PRO A 34 -15.80 -8.87 8.96
CA PRO A 34 -16.44 -9.90 8.13
C PRO A 34 -15.39 -10.69 7.36
N GLU A 35 -15.02 -11.86 7.88
CA GLU A 35 -14.38 -12.89 7.10
C GLU A 35 -15.41 -13.42 6.10
N PRO A 36 -15.00 -13.63 4.84
CA PRO A 36 -15.92 -14.07 3.80
C PRO A 36 -16.53 -15.41 4.21
N THR A 37 -17.85 -15.45 4.24
CA THR A 37 -18.61 -16.67 4.51
C THR A 37 -18.18 -17.76 3.52
N PRO A 38 -17.85 -18.99 3.96
CA PRO A 38 -17.53 -20.08 3.04
C PRO A 38 -18.78 -20.39 2.21
N GLY A 39 -18.77 -20.02 0.93
CA GLY A 39 -19.90 -20.22 0.00
C GLY A 39 -20.63 -18.94 -0.42
N ALA A 40 -20.32 -17.77 0.14
CA ALA A 40 -20.64 -16.52 -0.53
C ALA A 40 -19.59 -16.30 -1.62
N ALA A 41 -20.00 -16.24 -2.89
CA ALA A 41 -19.13 -15.73 -3.94
C ALA A 41 -18.50 -14.43 -3.42
N PRO A 42 -17.17 -14.25 -3.52
CA PRO A 42 -16.52 -13.06 -3.00
C PRO A 42 -17.29 -11.88 -3.57
N ARG A 43 -17.89 -11.04 -2.72
CA ARG A 43 -18.33 -9.73 -3.17
C ARG A 43 -17.06 -9.14 -3.79
N PRO A 44 -17.03 -8.84 -5.10
CA PRO A 44 -15.83 -8.30 -5.67
C PRO A 44 -15.52 -7.07 -4.84
N LYS A 45 -14.37 -7.07 -4.16
CA LYS A 45 -13.79 -5.83 -3.66
C LYS A 45 -13.91 -4.87 -4.84
N GLY A 46 -14.58 -3.73 -4.62
CA GLY A 46 -14.78 -2.79 -5.71
C GLY A 46 -13.41 -2.52 -6.31
N ARG A 47 -13.24 -2.79 -7.63
CA ARG A 47 -11.93 -2.72 -8.28
C ARG A 47 -11.21 -1.44 -7.84
N PRO A 48 -9.93 -1.53 -7.43
CA PRO A 48 -9.21 -0.38 -6.93
C PRO A 48 -9.25 0.73 -7.99
N LYS A 49 -9.46 1.96 -7.52
CA LYS A 49 -9.62 3.14 -8.37
C LYS A 49 -8.33 3.91 -8.48
N TYR A 50 -7.48 3.87 -7.45
CA TYR A 50 -6.22 4.59 -7.41
C TYR A 50 -5.08 3.71 -6.85
N LEU A 51 -3.87 3.96 -7.35
CA LEU A 51 -2.62 3.60 -6.68
C LEU A 51 -2.12 4.84 -5.94
N ARG A 52 -1.87 4.72 -4.64
CA ARG A 52 -1.35 5.80 -3.81
C ARG A 52 0.09 5.52 -3.42
N VAL A 53 0.95 6.52 -3.55
CA VAL A 53 2.36 6.49 -3.15
C VAL A 53 2.60 7.64 -2.19
N MET A 54 2.99 7.32 -0.97
CA MET A 54 3.37 8.30 0.04
C MET A 54 4.84 8.12 0.38
N VAL A 55 5.59 9.22 0.41
CA VAL A 55 7.00 9.26 0.83
C VAL A 55 7.19 10.38 1.81
N ASP A 56 7.76 10.06 2.97
CA ASP A 56 8.23 11.04 3.95
C ASP A 56 9.75 10.86 4.09
N GLY A 57 10.54 11.81 3.59
CA GLY A 57 12.00 11.81 3.65
C GLY A 57 12.54 12.79 4.69
N VAL A 58 13.66 12.41 5.33
CA VAL A 58 14.40 13.26 6.25
C VAL A 58 15.69 13.72 5.54
N ASP A 59 15.72 14.97 5.06
CA ASP A 59 16.89 15.48 4.34
C ASP A 59 18.08 15.69 5.30
N GLY A 60 19.09 14.83 5.19
CA GLY A 60 20.27 14.79 6.08
C GLY A 60 21.44 15.72 5.70
N SER A 61 21.27 16.72 4.85
CA SER A 61 22.41 17.55 4.43
C SER A 61 22.02 18.93 3.89
N GLY A 62 22.06 19.94 4.75
CA GLY A 62 22.03 21.36 4.40
C GLY A 62 21.13 22.19 5.32
N ASP A 63 21.53 23.43 5.58
CA ASP A 63 21.07 24.37 6.61
C ASP A 63 19.59 24.84 6.54
N ASP A 64 18.73 24.11 5.83
CA ASP A 64 17.27 24.32 5.77
C ASP A 64 16.59 22.94 5.90
N GLY A 65 16.52 22.43 7.14
CA GLY A 65 15.99 21.11 7.47
C GLY A 65 14.48 20.97 7.27
N GLY A 66 14.03 20.90 6.01
CA GLY A 66 12.66 20.59 5.64
C GLY A 66 12.47 19.10 5.40
N ALA A 67 11.52 18.46 6.09
CA ALA A 67 11.10 17.11 5.74
C ALA A 67 10.44 17.12 4.34
N SER A 68 10.94 16.29 3.43
CA SER A 68 10.38 16.18 2.08
C SER A 68 9.20 15.21 2.11
N ARG A 69 7.98 15.73 1.86
CA ARG A 69 6.76 14.91 1.82
C ARG A 69 6.18 14.85 0.41
N VAL A 70 5.92 13.64 -0.06
CA VAL A 70 5.32 13.34 -1.36
C VAL A 70 4.07 12.49 -1.14
N ASP A 71 2.93 12.90 -1.69
CA ASP A 71 1.68 12.14 -1.70
C ASP A 71 1.10 12.16 -3.11
N ILE A 72 1.20 11.01 -3.80
CA ILE A 72 0.81 10.85 -5.20
C ILE A 72 -0.36 9.89 -5.28
N ARG A 73 -1.42 10.31 -5.97
CA ARG A 73 -2.60 9.49 -6.25
C ARG A 73 -2.77 9.29 -7.76
N ILE A 74 -2.69 8.04 -8.21
CA ILE A 74 -2.68 7.66 -9.63
C ILE A 74 -3.98 6.92 -9.95
N PRO A 75 -4.90 7.50 -10.75
CA PRO A 75 -6.12 6.81 -11.15
C PRO A 75 -5.80 5.59 -12.03
N LEU A 76 -6.20 4.39 -11.60
CA LEU A 76 -5.97 3.15 -12.33
C LEU A 76 -6.73 3.10 -13.68
N GLN A 77 -7.78 3.90 -13.83
CA GLN A 77 -8.45 4.09 -15.13
C GLN A 77 -7.54 4.71 -16.20
N LEU A 78 -6.58 5.56 -15.83
CA LEU A 78 -5.61 6.12 -16.80
C LEU A 78 -4.70 5.03 -17.35
N LEU A 79 -4.35 4.07 -16.50
CA LEU A 79 -3.57 2.92 -16.91
C LEU A 79 -4.38 2.13 -17.96
N ARG A 80 -5.67 1.84 -17.67
CA ARG A 80 -6.58 1.11 -18.58
C ARG A 80 -6.78 1.79 -19.93
N ALA A 81 -6.79 3.12 -19.94
CA ALA A 81 -6.94 3.91 -21.16
C ALA A 81 -5.71 3.84 -22.08
N GLY A 82 -4.65 3.13 -21.71
CA GLY A 82 -3.42 3.06 -22.48
C GLY A 82 -2.69 4.40 -22.54
N VAL A 83 -3.02 5.33 -21.63
CA VAL A 83 -2.19 6.51 -21.39
C VAL A 83 -0.87 5.95 -20.91
N ARG A 84 0.18 6.12 -21.72
CA ARG A 84 1.49 5.63 -21.35
C ARG A 84 1.82 6.27 -20.01
N LEU A 85 1.92 5.50 -18.95
CA LEU A 85 2.35 5.98 -17.63
C LEU A 85 3.63 6.84 -17.77
N THR A 86 4.43 6.47 -18.77
CA THR A 86 5.63 7.16 -19.23
C THR A 86 5.42 8.57 -19.79
N SER A 87 4.23 8.93 -20.30
CA SER A 87 3.94 10.28 -20.80
C SER A 87 3.73 11.30 -19.67
N LEU A 88 3.51 10.84 -18.43
CA LEU A 88 3.40 11.69 -17.25
C LEU A 88 4.75 11.94 -16.57
N LEU A 89 5.79 11.19 -16.97
CA LEU A 89 7.11 11.25 -16.40
C LEU A 89 8.09 11.90 -17.40
N PRO A 90 8.92 12.86 -16.98
CA PRO A 90 10.01 13.34 -17.80
C PRO A 90 10.93 12.18 -18.25
N PRO A 91 11.47 12.18 -19.49
CA PRO A 91 12.29 11.07 -19.99
C PRO A 91 13.44 10.67 -19.05
N GLN A 92 14.09 11.68 -18.46
CA GLN A 92 15.16 11.49 -17.47
C GLN A 92 14.72 10.80 -16.18
N ALA A 93 13.49 11.03 -15.72
CA ALA A 93 12.93 10.34 -14.56
C ALA A 93 12.62 8.88 -14.91
N LEU A 94 12.08 8.65 -16.11
CA LEU A 94 11.76 7.32 -16.61
C LEU A 94 12.99 6.41 -16.68
N THR A 95 14.09 6.91 -17.23
CA THR A 95 15.36 6.17 -17.32
C THR A 95 15.90 5.81 -15.93
N LYS A 96 15.80 6.74 -14.96
CA LYS A 96 16.24 6.47 -13.58
C LYS A 96 15.42 5.35 -12.94
N VAL A 97 14.10 5.39 -13.06
CA VAL A 97 13.21 4.37 -12.49
C VAL A 97 13.45 3.01 -13.12
N ASN A 98 13.51 2.91 -14.45
CA ASN A 98 13.79 1.65 -15.15
C ASN A 98 15.14 1.04 -14.74
N ASN A 99 16.19 1.87 -14.58
CA ASN A 99 17.48 1.38 -14.12
C ASN A 99 17.42 0.82 -12.70
N GLU A 100 16.66 1.45 -11.80
CA GLU A 100 16.55 1.02 -10.42
C GLU A 100 15.71 -0.26 -10.28
N LEU A 101 14.61 -0.37 -11.05
CA LEU A 101 13.82 -1.60 -11.12
C LEU A 101 14.69 -2.78 -11.59
N ASN A 102 15.50 -2.58 -12.63
CA ASN A 102 16.41 -3.60 -13.12
C ASN A 102 17.46 -4.02 -12.08
N ARG A 103 18.04 -3.07 -11.33
CA ARG A 103 18.99 -3.37 -10.25
C ARG A 103 18.34 -4.16 -9.11
N SER A 104 17.08 -3.84 -8.79
CA SER A 104 16.28 -4.53 -7.79
C SER A 104 15.72 -5.88 -8.26
N GLY A 105 16.09 -6.33 -9.46
CA GLY A 105 15.66 -7.62 -9.99
C GLY A 105 14.19 -7.66 -10.43
N VAL A 106 13.57 -6.49 -10.66
CA VAL A 106 12.20 -6.35 -11.15
C VAL A 106 12.26 -6.20 -12.68
N PRO A 107 11.91 -7.25 -13.47
CA PRO A 107 12.08 -7.25 -14.92
C PRO A 107 10.92 -6.51 -15.61
N ILE A 108 10.67 -5.27 -15.22
CA ILE A 108 9.60 -4.43 -15.77
C ILE A 108 10.23 -3.24 -16.51
N ASP A 109 9.97 -3.14 -17.80
CA ASP A 109 10.22 -1.91 -18.56
C ASP A 109 8.94 -1.09 -18.66
N LEU A 110 8.93 0.07 -18.02
CA LEU A 110 7.78 0.96 -18.02
C LEU A 110 7.41 1.48 -19.44
N THR A 111 8.37 1.49 -20.38
CA THR A 111 8.14 1.91 -21.77
C THR A 111 7.42 0.85 -22.62
N GLU A 112 7.50 -0.42 -22.22
CA GLU A 112 6.92 -1.54 -22.94
C GLU A 112 5.60 -2.05 -22.33
N LEU A 113 5.10 -1.39 -21.28
CA LEU A 113 3.82 -1.72 -20.66
C LEU A 113 2.66 -1.57 -21.67
N LYS A 114 2.09 -2.71 -22.09
CA LYS A 114 0.92 -2.76 -22.96
C LYS A 114 -0.38 -2.79 -22.15
N PRO A 115 -1.48 -2.18 -22.63
CA PRO A 115 -2.77 -2.18 -21.95
C PRO A 115 -3.31 -3.58 -21.63
N GLN A 116 -3.03 -4.56 -22.50
CA GLN A 116 -3.48 -5.95 -22.31
C GLN A 116 -2.86 -6.66 -21.10
N HIS A 117 -1.65 -6.31 -20.68
CA HIS A 117 -0.99 -6.94 -19.50
C HIS A 117 -1.38 -6.24 -18.19
N LEU A 118 -2.12 -5.15 -18.30
CA LEU A 118 -2.38 -4.25 -17.19
C LEU A 118 -3.66 -4.62 -16.44
N GLU A 119 -4.65 -5.22 -17.10
CA GLU A 119 -5.87 -5.68 -16.40
C GLU A 119 -5.53 -6.74 -15.35
N ASP A 120 -4.75 -7.75 -15.73
CA ASP A 120 -4.25 -8.78 -14.80
C ASP A 120 -3.37 -8.17 -13.70
N LEU A 121 -2.53 -7.20 -14.06
CA LEU A 121 -1.68 -6.49 -13.10
C LEU A 121 -2.52 -5.68 -12.10
N ILE A 122 -3.57 -4.99 -12.53
CA ILE A 122 -4.45 -4.20 -11.65
C ILE A 122 -5.20 -5.13 -10.69
N ASP A 123 -5.69 -6.26 -11.17
CA ASP A 123 -6.38 -7.22 -10.31
C ASP A 123 -5.41 -7.84 -9.27
N GLN A 124 -4.11 -7.99 -9.61
CA GLN A 124 -3.07 -8.38 -8.64
C GLN A 124 -2.66 -7.25 -7.68
N LEU A 125 -2.64 -6.00 -8.14
CA LEU A 125 -2.24 -4.84 -7.33
C LEU A 125 -3.22 -4.55 -6.17
N ASP A 126 -4.47 -5.01 -6.24
CA ASP A 126 -5.44 -4.88 -5.13
C ASP A 126 -4.94 -5.52 -3.83
N GLU A 127 -4.05 -6.51 -3.92
CA GLU A 127 -3.48 -7.21 -2.75
C GLU A 127 -2.08 -6.71 -2.36
N VAL A 128 -1.43 -5.91 -3.22
CA VAL A 128 -0.06 -5.46 -3.00
C VAL A 128 -0.05 -4.22 -2.12
N THR A 129 0.60 -4.35 -0.96
CA THR A 129 0.98 -3.22 -0.11
C THR A 129 2.48 -3.26 0.09
N VAL A 130 3.15 -2.12 -0.14
CA VAL A 130 4.56 -1.94 0.15
C VAL A 130 4.68 -0.91 1.27
N ASP A 131 5.34 -1.26 2.35
CA ASP A 131 5.68 -0.35 3.46
C ASP A 131 7.17 -0.50 3.73
N VAL A 132 7.90 0.60 3.52
CA VAL A 132 9.34 0.70 3.80
C VAL A 132 9.49 1.73 4.91
N ASP A 133 10.10 1.31 6.01
CA ASP A 133 10.39 2.16 7.16
C ASP A 133 11.91 2.17 7.37
N ASP A 134 12.58 3.09 6.68
CA ASP A 134 14.02 3.32 6.78
C ASP A 134 14.32 4.57 7.63
N PRO A 135 15.50 4.65 8.28
CA PRO A 135 15.88 5.79 9.11
C PRO A 135 15.82 7.15 8.39
N ASP A 136 16.07 7.15 7.09
CA ASP A 136 16.15 8.35 6.26
C ASP A 136 14.86 8.60 5.46
N ALA A 137 13.99 7.59 5.32
CA ALA A 137 12.75 7.71 4.53
C ALA A 137 11.70 6.64 4.88
N LYS A 138 10.43 7.06 4.88
CA LYS A 138 9.27 6.18 4.92
C LYS A 138 8.56 6.18 3.58
N VAL A 139 8.28 5.01 3.02
CA VAL A 139 7.56 4.85 1.74
C VAL A 139 6.38 3.91 1.91
N GLN A 140 5.20 4.33 1.48
CA GLN A 140 4.00 3.51 1.48
C GLN A 140 3.36 3.48 0.09
N VAL A 141 3.09 2.29 -0.43
CA VAL A 141 2.42 2.07 -1.72
C VAL A 141 1.26 1.11 -1.54
N PHE A 142 0.05 1.52 -1.91
CA PHE A 142 -1.16 0.70 -1.80
C PHE A 142 -2.25 1.14 -2.77
N CYS A 143 -3.25 0.28 -2.97
CA CYS A 143 -4.43 0.56 -3.77
C CYS A 143 -5.64 1.01 -2.93
N GLU A 144 -6.45 1.93 -3.45
CA GLU A 144 -7.70 2.45 -2.84
C GLU A 144 -8.85 2.66 -3.85
#